data_AF-A0A210R5H8-F1
#
_entry.id   AF-A0A210R5H8-F1
#
_cell.length_a   1.000
_cell.length_b   1.000
_cell.length_c   1.000
_cell.angle_alpha   90.00
_cell.angle_beta   90.00
_cell.angle_gamma   90.00
#
_symmetry.space_group_name_H-M   'P 1'
#
loop_
_entity.id
_entity.type
_entity.pdbx_description
1 polymer ?
#
loop_
_entity_poly.entity_id
_entity_poly.type
_entity_poly.pdbx_seq_one_letter_code
_entity_poly.pdbx_strand_id
1 'polypeptide(L)'
;MFCSRAVPYIVLCLCLCRCVAAVAYVRGKGASFPHEVYKEWRSAYRLYRSAHVTLEMSYDAIGSGNGKKAIQENVDIEYAGSDSLLSDSTIASHPDLVLFPIMAG
;
A
#
# COMPACT_ATOMS: atom_id res chain seq x y z
N MET A 1 -3.76 41.69 -42.91
CA MET A 1 -2.58 40.80 -42.85
C MET A 1 -1.84 41.04 -41.54
N PHE A 2 -2.30 40.45 -40.43
CA PHE A 2 -1.54 40.39 -39.17
C PHE A 2 -1.82 39.04 -38.49
N CYS A 3 -0.80 38.20 -38.57
CA CYS A 3 -0.36 37.20 -37.61
C CYS A 3 -1.41 36.38 -36.81
N SER A 4 -1.91 35.28 -37.40
CA SER A 4 -2.57 34.19 -36.67
C SER A 4 -1.61 32.99 -36.48
N ARG A 5 -0.39 33.23 -36.00
CA ARG A 5 0.64 32.17 -35.80
C ARG A 5 0.73 31.66 -34.34
N ALA A 6 -0.07 32.18 -33.41
CA ALA A 6 -0.01 31.82 -31.98
C ALA A 6 -0.90 30.63 -31.58
N VAL A 7 -1.87 30.27 -32.44
CA VAL A 7 -2.83 29.18 -32.18
C VAL A 7 -2.20 27.78 -32.07
N PRO A 8 -1.15 27.38 -32.83
CA PRO A 8 -0.65 26.00 -32.76
C PRO A 8 0.14 25.71 -31.48
N TYR A 9 0.69 26.73 -30.81
CA TYR A 9 1.52 26.54 -29.62
C TYR A 9 0.69 26.33 -28.34
N ILE A 10 -0.52 26.91 -28.27
CA ILE A 10 -1.42 26.75 -27.11
C ILE A 10 -2.04 25.35 -27.09
N VAL A 11 -2.40 24.80 -28.25
CA VAL A 11 -2.94 23.43 -28.36
C VAL A 11 -1.87 22.36 -28.10
N LEU A 12 -0.61 22.64 -28.46
CA LEU A 12 0.54 21.76 -28.17
C LEU A 12 0.85 21.67 -26.66
N CYS A 13 0.55 22.71 -25.89
CA CYS A 13 0.78 22.76 -24.44
C CYS A 13 -0.25 21.95 -23.63
N LEU A 14 -1.51 21.88 -24.10
CA LEU A 14 -2.60 21.17 -23.42
C LEU A 14 -2.58 19.64 -23.58
N CYS A 15 -1.78 19.09 -24.51
CA CYS A 15 -1.71 17.65 -24.77
C CYS A 15 -0.63 16.91 -23.95
N LEU A 16 0.13 17.62 -23.10
CA LEU A 16 1.16 17.06 -22.23
C LEU A 16 0.71 16.93 -20.77
N CYS A 17 -0.60 16.76 -20.52
CA CYS A 17 -1.08 16.26 -19.23
C CYS A 17 -0.57 14.81 -19.08
N ARG A 18 0.67 14.66 -18.62
CA ARG A 18 1.22 13.40 -18.18
C ARG A 18 0.32 12.89 -17.08
N CYS A 19 -0.31 11.75 -17.31
CA CYS A 19 -0.79 10.89 -16.23
C CYS A 19 0.44 10.56 -15.37
N VAL A 20 0.62 11.26 -14.26
CA VAL A 20 1.57 10.81 -13.24
C VAL A 20 1.03 9.47 -12.75
N ALA A 21 1.75 8.39 -13.05
CA ALA A 21 1.45 7.10 -12.46
C ALA A 21 1.63 7.25 -10.94
N ALA A 22 0.53 7.25 -10.19
CA ALA A 22 0.57 7.29 -8.74
C ALA A 22 1.25 6.02 -8.22
N VAL A 23 2.22 6.19 -7.32
CA VAL A 23 2.84 5.07 -6.61
C VAL A 23 1.89 4.63 -5.51
N ALA A 24 1.51 3.35 -5.51
CA ALA A 24 0.72 2.76 -4.45
C ALA A 24 1.66 2.16 -3.39
N TYR A 25 1.56 2.67 -2.17
CA TYR A 25 2.30 2.17 -1.01
C TYR A 25 1.51 1.07 -0.31
N VAL A 26 2.19 -0.04 0.00
CA VAL A 26 1.63 -1.18 0.73
C VAL A 26 2.64 -1.61 1.79
N ARG A 27 2.61 -0.92 2.92
CA ARG A 27 3.54 -1.02 4.05
C ARG A 27 2.88 -1.83 5.16
N GLY A 28 3.45 -2.98 5.46
CA GLY A 28 3.00 -3.84 6.53
C GLY A 28 3.93 -3.82 7.73
N LYS A 29 3.40 -4.10 8.91
CA LYS A 29 4.22 -4.35 10.12
C LYS A 29 3.55 -5.46 10.95
N GLY A 30 4.33 -6.32 11.60
CA GLY A 30 3.76 -7.25 12.60
C GLY A 30 4.45 -8.58 12.73
N ALA A 31 3.67 -9.65 12.82
CA ALA A 31 4.08 -11.03 13.04
C ALA A 31 5.37 -11.40 12.29
N SER A 32 6.33 -12.00 12.99
CA SER A 32 7.59 -12.49 12.42
C SER A 32 7.45 -13.88 11.80
N PHE A 33 6.53 -14.70 12.29
CA PHE A 33 6.29 -16.05 11.78
C PHE A 33 6.06 -16.11 10.25
N PRO A 34 5.16 -15.30 9.65
CA PRO A 34 4.92 -15.35 8.20
C PRO A 34 5.91 -14.49 7.37
N HIS A 35 6.97 -13.94 7.97
CA HIS A 35 7.78 -12.90 7.32
C HIS A 35 8.40 -13.35 5.99
N GLU A 36 9.04 -14.51 5.95
CA GLU A 36 9.69 -15.00 4.72
C GLU A 36 8.66 -15.34 3.63
N VAL A 37 7.46 -15.82 4.00
CA VAL A 37 6.37 -16.05 3.03
C VAL A 37 5.90 -14.72 2.43
N TYR A 38 5.69 -13.69 3.25
CA TYR A 38 5.30 -12.36 2.76
C TYR A 38 6.38 -11.70 1.91
N LYS A 39 7.65 -11.97 2.17
CA LYS A 39 8.76 -11.48 1.35
C LYS A 39 8.70 -12.03 -0.07
N GLU A 40 8.50 -13.34 -0.23
CA GLU A 40 8.34 -13.97 -1.54
C GLU A 40 7.07 -13.48 -2.25
N TRP A 41 5.95 -13.43 -1.55
CA TRP A 41 4.68 -12.97 -2.14
C TRP A 41 4.72 -11.52 -2.60
N ARG A 42 5.29 -10.61 -1.78
CA ARG A 42 5.45 -9.20 -2.18
C ARG A 42 6.32 -9.07 -3.42
N SER A 43 7.42 -9.83 -3.51
CA SER A 43 8.30 -9.82 -4.66
C SER A 43 7.57 -10.27 -5.93
N ALA A 44 6.89 -11.42 -5.86
CA ALA A 44 6.13 -11.98 -6.97
C ALA A 44 4.97 -11.06 -7.40
N TYR A 45 4.20 -10.53 -6.45
CA TYR A 45 3.06 -9.67 -6.73
C TYR A 45 3.47 -8.35 -7.36
N ARG A 46 4.54 -7.70 -6.85
CA ARG A 46 5.08 -6.47 -7.44
C ARG A 46 5.52 -6.69 -8.89
N LEU A 47 6.21 -7.80 -9.17
CA LEU A 47 6.61 -8.14 -10.53
C LEU A 47 5.39 -8.33 -11.44
N TYR A 48 4.42 -9.14 -11.00
CA TYR A 48 3.20 -9.43 -11.77
C TYR A 48 2.38 -8.17 -12.10
N ARG A 49 2.35 -7.18 -11.20
CA ARG A 49 1.54 -5.96 -11.35
C ARG A 49 2.29 -4.78 -11.99
N SER A 50 3.59 -4.91 -12.25
CA SER A 50 4.47 -3.82 -12.71
C SER A 50 4.02 -3.14 -14.01
N ALA A 51 3.32 -3.84 -14.90
CA ALA A 51 2.78 -3.26 -16.14
C ALA A 51 1.55 -2.37 -15.93
N HIS A 52 0.92 -2.44 -14.75
CA HIS A 52 -0.36 -1.79 -14.47
C HIS A 52 -0.29 -0.77 -13.34
N VAL A 53 0.59 -0.98 -12.36
CA VAL A 53 0.70 -0.14 -11.18
C VAL A 53 2.14 -0.15 -10.68
N THR A 54 2.62 1.01 -10.26
CA THR A 54 3.87 1.15 -9.53
C THR A 54 3.60 0.88 -8.06
N LEU A 55 4.11 -0.22 -7.52
CA LEU A 55 3.91 -0.66 -6.14
C LEU A 55 5.21 -0.53 -5.33
N GLU A 56 5.12 0.16 -4.19
CA GLU A 56 6.15 0.17 -3.15
C GLU A 56 5.65 -0.64 -1.95
N MET A 57 6.18 -1.86 -1.81
CA MET A 57 5.72 -2.82 -0.81
C MET A 57 6.81 -3.12 0.23
N SER A 58 6.53 -2.89 1.50
CA SER A 58 7.42 -3.21 2.62
C SER A 58 6.70 -4.04 3.68
N TYR A 59 7.47 -4.78 4.49
CA TYR A 59 6.93 -5.45 5.66
C TYR A 59 7.99 -5.52 6.76
N ASP A 60 7.70 -4.90 7.91
CA ASP A 60 8.59 -4.91 9.07
C ASP A 60 8.18 -6.01 10.07
N ALA A 61 9.02 -7.03 10.23
CA ALA A 61 8.80 -8.12 11.17
C ALA A 61 9.13 -7.71 12.62
N ILE A 62 8.21 -6.98 13.25
CA ILE A 62 8.36 -6.41 14.60
C ILE A 62 7.58 -7.18 15.69
N GLY A 63 6.93 -8.29 15.32
CA GLY A 63 6.08 -9.11 16.17
C GLY A 63 4.60 -8.67 16.18
N SER A 64 3.70 -9.63 16.42
CA SER A 64 2.23 -9.45 16.35
C SER A 64 1.71 -8.34 17.27
N GLY A 65 2.25 -8.23 18.49
CA GLY A 65 1.83 -7.19 19.44
C GLY A 65 2.16 -5.78 18.95
N ASN A 66 3.36 -5.57 18.40
CA ASN A 66 3.77 -4.27 17.88
C ASN A 66 3.05 -3.95 16.56
N GLY A 67 2.78 -4.95 15.71
CA GLY A 67 1.94 -4.78 14.51
C GLY A 67 0.53 -4.30 14.85
N LYS A 68 -0.13 -4.95 15.82
CA LYS A 68 -1.45 -4.51 16.32
C LYS A 68 -1.44 -3.10 16.87
N LYS A 69 -0.39 -2.69 17.60
CA LYS A 69 -0.27 -1.30 18.08
C LYS A 69 -0.09 -0.33 16.92
N ALA A 70 0.80 -0.63 15.98
CA ALA A 70 1.11 0.24 14.85
C ALA A 70 -0.12 0.53 13.96
N ILE A 71 -0.98 -0.46 13.72
CA ILE A 71 -2.21 -0.26 12.93
C ILE A 71 -3.28 0.54 13.69
N GLN A 72 -3.38 0.37 15.01
CA GLN A 72 -4.28 1.19 15.86
C GLN A 72 -3.81 2.66 15.91
N GLU A 73 -2.50 2.89 15.94
CA GLU A 73 -1.91 4.23 15.93
C GLU A 73 -1.81 4.83 14.50
N ASN A 74 -2.05 4.02 13.48
CA ASN A 74 -1.97 4.37 12.05
C ASN A 74 -0.65 5.05 11.63
N VAL A 75 0.49 4.52 12.08
CA VAL A 75 1.81 5.10 11.82
C VAL A 75 2.54 4.37 10.70
N ASP A 76 2.60 5.00 9.52
CA ASP A 76 3.33 4.51 8.35
C ASP A 76 3.04 3.04 8.00
N ILE A 77 1.76 2.69 7.96
CA ILE A 77 1.29 1.31 7.78
C ILE A 77 -0.08 1.31 7.09
N GLU A 78 -0.29 0.35 6.19
CA GLU A 78 -1.58 0.10 5.55
C GLU A 78 -2.23 -1.21 6.03
N TYR A 79 -1.44 -2.15 6.57
CA TYR A 79 -1.93 -3.42 7.12
C TYR A 79 -1.01 -3.99 8.21
N ALA A 80 -1.55 -4.80 9.12
CA ALA A 80 -0.76 -5.50 10.13
C ALA A 80 -0.88 -7.01 10.04
N GLY A 81 0.23 -7.71 10.22
CA GLY A 81 0.25 -9.17 10.41
C GLY A 81 0.15 -9.52 11.89
N SER A 82 -0.70 -10.48 12.24
CA SER A 82 -0.83 -10.96 13.62
C SER A 82 -1.16 -12.45 13.67
N ASP A 83 -0.43 -13.19 14.51
CA ASP A 83 -0.70 -14.60 14.84
C ASP A 83 -1.77 -14.75 15.94
N SER A 84 -2.42 -13.64 16.32
CA SER A 84 -3.45 -13.57 17.36
C SER A 84 -4.58 -12.64 16.95
N LEU A 85 -5.78 -12.90 17.45
CA LEU A 85 -6.94 -12.05 17.20
C LEU A 85 -6.76 -10.65 17.83
N LEU A 86 -7.58 -9.71 17.37
CA LEU A 86 -7.83 -8.44 18.08
C LEU A 86 -8.67 -8.75 19.33
N SER A 87 -8.50 -7.98 20.41
CA SER A 87 -9.39 -8.07 21.56
C SER A 87 -10.72 -7.38 21.26
N ASP A 88 -11.79 -7.80 21.93
CA ASP A 88 -13.11 -7.16 21.80
C ASP A 88 -13.06 -5.66 22.06
N SER A 89 -12.23 -5.23 23.03
CA SER A 89 -11.99 -3.81 23.31
C SER A 89 -11.35 -3.07 22.13
N THR A 90 -10.40 -3.68 21.41
CA THR A 90 -9.78 -3.06 20.23
C THR A 90 -10.77 -2.98 19.08
N ILE A 91 -11.58 -4.03 18.88
CA ILE A 91 -12.63 -4.05 17.85
C ILE A 91 -13.67 -2.97 18.12
N ALA A 92 -14.08 -2.81 19.38
CA ALA A 92 -15.03 -1.76 19.76
C ALA A 92 -14.45 -0.34 19.55
N SER A 93 -13.17 -0.13 19.86
CA SER A 93 -12.50 1.17 19.69
C SER A 93 -12.12 1.49 18.24
N HIS A 94 -11.92 0.48 17.40
CA HIS A 94 -11.52 0.63 15.99
C HIS A 94 -12.44 -0.23 15.11
N PRO A 95 -13.72 0.17 14.96
CA PRO A 95 -14.72 -0.63 14.24
C PRO A 95 -14.46 -0.76 12.75
N ASP A 96 -13.52 0.02 12.21
CA ASP A 96 -13.04 -0.01 10.83
C ASP A 96 -11.91 -1.04 10.60
N LEU A 97 -11.30 -1.58 11.66
CA LEU A 97 -10.32 -2.66 11.53
C LEU A 97 -10.99 -4.00 11.20
N VAL A 98 -10.61 -4.57 10.06
CA VAL A 98 -11.10 -5.87 9.60
C VAL A 98 -9.98 -6.89 9.65
N LEU A 99 -10.25 -8.04 10.27
CA LEU A 99 -9.31 -9.17 10.34
C LEU A 99 -9.54 -10.14 9.17
N PHE A 100 -8.49 -10.46 8.43
CA PHE A 100 -8.52 -11.46 7.36
C PHE A 100 -7.66 -12.67 7.73
N PRO A 101 -8.18 -13.91 7.67
CA PRO A 101 -7.35 -15.10 7.77
C PRO A 101 -6.53 -15.24 6.47
N ILE A 102 -5.20 -15.32 6.60
CA ILE A 102 -4.29 -15.37 5.45
C ILE A 102 -3.66 -16.75 5.25
N MET A 103 -3.17 -17.37 6.33
CA MET A 103 -2.55 -18.69 6.29
C MET A 103 -2.63 -19.37 7.64
N ALA A 104 -2.47 -20.69 7.64
CA ALA A 104 -2.26 -21.52 8.81
C ALA A 104 -0.88 -22.20 8.69
N GLY A 105 -0.25 -22.46 9.83
CA GLY A 105 0.98 -23.24 9.95
C GLY A 105 0.70 -24.64 10.47
#